data_AF-A0A354I9W3-F1
#
_entry.id   AF-A0A354I9W3-F1
#
_cell.length_a   1.000
_cell.length_b   1.000
_cell.length_c   1.000
_cell.angle_alpha   90.00
_cell.angle_beta   90.00
_cell.angle_gamma   90.00
#
_symmetry.space_group_name_H-M   'P 1'
#
loop_
_entity.id
_entity.type
_entity.pdbx_description
1 polymer ?
#
loop_
_entity_poly.entity_id
_entity_poly.type
_entity_poly.pdbx_seq_one_letter_code
_entity_poly.pdbx_strand_id
1 'polypeptide(L)'
;EKTIAMWPSVRRGEDRHIFPFQEQADVIFNSALIYELAVLKPYAEAVLFGISKEVPEYIEAKRLLKFLDYFIGIGSEGIPQNSLLREFVGGSIFSV
;
A
#
# COMPACT_ATOMS: atom_id res chain seq x y z
N GLU A 1 9.46 -8.35 5.40
CA GLU A 1 10.58 -9.00 4.67
C GLU A 1 10.14 -9.54 3.31
N LYS A 2 9.49 -10.72 3.24
CA LYS A 2 9.11 -11.36 1.96
C LYS A 2 8.41 -10.44 0.94
N THR A 3 7.47 -9.61 1.39
CA THR A 3 6.75 -8.66 0.50
C THR A 3 7.68 -7.64 -0.13
N ILE A 4 8.65 -7.11 0.62
CA ILE A 4 9.65 -6.17 0.09
C ILE A 4 10.56 -6.88 -0.91
N ALA A 5 11.04 -8.08 -0.57
CA ALA A 5 11.88 -8.88 -1.47
C ALA A 5 11.20 -9.23 -2.79
N MET A 6 9.87 -9.39 -2.77
CA MET A 6 9.07 -9.72 -3.94
C MET A 6 8.82 -8.53 -4.88
N TRP A 7 9.01 -7.28 -4.42
CA TRP A 7 8.65 -6.08 -5.18
C TRP A 7 9.25 -6.00 -6.60
N PRO A 8 10.54 -6.33 -6.84
CA PRO A 8 11.08 -6.34 -8.20
C PRO A 8 10.38 -7.33 -9.13
N SER A 9 9.82 -8.43 -8.59
CA SER A 9 9.04 -9.39 -9.36
C SER A 9 7.70 -8.82 -9.79
N VAL A 10 7.03 -8.08 -8.90
CA VAL A 10 5.77 -7.38 -9.20
C VAL A 10 6.01 -6.38 -10.34
N ARG A 11 7.02 -5.51 -10.20
CA ARG A 11 7.38 -4.51 -11.22
C ARG A 11 7.65 -5.11 -12.60
N ARG A 12 8.42 -6.21 -12.68
CA ARG A 12 8.63 -6.93 -13.94
C ARG A 12 7.33 -7.49 -14.53
N GLY A 13 6.39 -7.89 -13.68
CA GLY A 13 5.06 -8.33 -14.09
C GLY A 13 4.27 -7.19 -14.73
N GLU A 14 4.25 -6.02 -14.10
CA GLU A 14 3.59 -4.81 -14.60
C GLU A 14 4.18 -4.35 -15.94
N ASP A 15 5.51 -4.28 -16.05
CA ASP A 15 6.22 -3.83 -17.24
C ASP A 15 5.97 -4.73 -18.46
N ARG A 16 5.73 -6.02 -18.24
CA ARG A 16 5.47 -6.99 -19.32
C ARG A 16 4.00 -7.12 -19.70
N HIS A 17 3.10 -7.04 -18.72
CA HIS A 17 1.71 -7.45 -18.92
C HIS A 17 0.67 -6.37 -18.64
N ILE A 18 1.03 -5.24 -18.02
CA ILE A 18 0.07 -4.17 -17.66
C ILE A 18 0.37 -2.90 -18.46
N PHE A 19 1.55 -2.29 -18.28
CA PHE A 19 1.86 -0.99 -18.91
C PHE A 19 1.79 -0.98 -20.45
N PRO A 20 2.20 -2.04 -21.18
CA PRO A 20 2.09 -2.06 -22.64
C PRO A 20 0.64 -2.08 -23.16
N PHE A 21 -0.31 -2.53 -22.34
CA PHE A 21 -1.68 -2.80 -22.75
C PHE A 21 -2.69 -1.80 -22.17
N GLN A 22 -2.30 -0.95 -21.22
CA GLN A 22 -3.21 -0.01 -20.55
C GLN A 22 -3.93 0.93 -21.52
N GLU A 23 -3.26 1.39 -22.58
CA GLU A 23 -3.83 2.29 -23.60
C GLU A 23 -4.81 1.59 -24.58
N GLN A 24 -4.89 0.26 -24.51
CA GLN A 24 -5.84 -0.52 -25.31
C GLN A 24 -7.16 -0.75 -24.56
N ALA A 25 -7.24 -0.34 -23.29
CA ALA A 25 -8.45 -0.48 -22.49
C ALA A 25 -9.52 0.53 -22.92
N ASP A 26 -10.77 0.08 -23.04
CA ASP A 26 -11.89 0.96 -23.36
C ASP A 26 -12.15 2.01 -22.26
N VAL A 27 -11.86 1.66 -21.00
CA VAL A 27 -12.08 2.51 -19.83
C VAL A 27 -10.96 2.30 -18.82
N ILE A 28 -10.48 3.40 -18.23
CA ILE A 28 -9.52 3.42 -17.14
C ILE A 28 -10.16 4.14 -15.94
N PHE A 29 -10.07 3.53 -14.76
CA PHE A 29 -10.58 4.10 -13.51
C PHE A 29 -9.47 4.17 -12.46
N ASN A 30 -9.31 5.33 -11.82
CA ASN A 30 -8.39 5.51 -10.71
C ASN A 30 -9.16 5.50 -9.38
N SER A 31 -8.91 4.47 -8.57
CA SER A 31 -9.55 4.28 -7.27
C SER A 31 -8.75 4.87 -6.10
N ALA A 32 -7.69 5.64 -6.36
CA ALA A 32 -6.82 6.18 -5.30
C ALA A 32 -7.57 7.19 -4.42
N LEU A 33 -7.30 7.13 -3.11
CA LEU A 33 -7.85 8.05 -2.12
C LEU A 33 -6.72 8.93 -1.56
N ILE A 34 -6.90 10.25 -1.59
CA ILE A 34 -5.85 11.22 -1.17
C ILE A 34 -5.39 10.99 0.29
N TYR A 35 -6.29 10.50 1.15
CA TYR A 35 -6.03 10.27 2.57
C TYR A 35 -5.58 8.83 2.89
N GLU A 36 -5.42 7.96 1.90
CA GLU A 36 -5.09 6.54 2.09
C GLU A 36 -3.81 6.33 2.89
N LEU A 37 -2.73 7.03 2.53
CA LEU A 37 -1.44 6.92 3.23
C LEU A 37 -1.52 7.38 4.68
N ALA A 38 -2.33 8.40 4.99
CA ALA A 38 -2.54 8.88 6.35
C ALA A 38 -3.25 7.82 7.22
N VAL A 39 -4.21 7.09 6.65
CA VAL A 39 -4.93 6.01 7.33
C VAL A 39 -4.05 4.77 7.49
N LEU A 40 -3.30 4.39 6.46
CA LEU A 40 -2.50 3.17 6.46
C LEU A 40 -1.22 3.31 7.28
N LYS A 41 -0.72 4.55 7.48
CA LYS A 41 0.54 4.83 8.16
C LYS A 41 0.70 4.08 9.50
N PRO A 42 -0.22 4.15 10.48
CA PRO A 42 -0.07 3.45 11.76
C PRO A 42 0.11 1.93 11.61
N TYR A 43 -0.60 1.32 10.65
CA TYR A 43 -0.53 -0.12 10.37
C TYR A 43 0.80 -0.48 9.68
N ALA A 44 1.20 0.33 8.68
CA ALA A 44 2.45 0.14 7.95
C ALA A 44 3.67 0.32 8.87
N GLU A 45 3.69 1.36 9.71
CA GLU A 45 4.76 1.62 10.66
C GLU A 45 4.95 0.46 11.63
N ALA A 46 3.85 -0.07 12.20
CA ALA A 46 3.90 -1.20 13.12
C ALA A 46 4.60 -2.42 12.49
N VAL A 47 4.33 -2.71 11.21
CA VAL A 47 4.95 -3.84 10.50
C VAL A 47 6.39 -3.52 10.08
N LEU A 48 6.66 -2.29 9.62
CA LEU A 48 7.98 -1.88 9.13
C LEU A 48 9.01 -1.76 10.25
N PHE A 49 8.62 -1.27 11.44
CA PHE A 49 9.50 -1.24 12.62
C PHE A 49 9.86 -2.64 13.12
N GLY A 50 9.04 -3.65 12.81
CA GLY A 50 9.31 -5.05 13.15
C GLY A 50 10.38 -5.73 12.29
N ILE A 51 10.87 -5.09 11.22
CA ILE A 51 11.90 -5.67 10.35
C ILE A 51 13.28 -5.59 11.02
N SER A 52 13.93 -6.74 11.15
CA SER A 52 15.27 -6.90 11.74
C SER A 52 16.32 -6.08 10.98
N LYS A 53 17.38 -5.62 11.67
CA LYS A 53 18.46 -4.84 11.04
C LYS A 53 19.44 -5.70 10.24
N GLU A 54 19.38 -7.00 10.47
CA GLU A 54 20.29 -8.01 9.97
C GLU A 54 19.86 -8.57 8.60
N VAL A 55 18.62 -8.28 8.17
CA VAL A 55 18.06 -8.72 6.89
C VAL A 55 18.25 -7.64 5.80
N PRO A 56 18.42 -8.03 4.52
CA PRO A 56 18.67 -7.09 3.43
C PRO A 56 17.52 -6.10 3.20
N GLU A 57 16.28 -6.46 3.52
CA GLU A 57 15.10 -5.62 3.34
C GLU A 57 15.03 -4.44 4.32
N TYR A 58 15.87 -4.43 5.36
CA TYR A 58 15.87 -3.37 6.36
C TYR A 58 16.10 -1.97 5.78
N ILE A 59 16.96 -1.86 4.76
CA ILE A 59 17.25 -0.57 4.11
C ILE A 59 15.98 -0.01 3.45
N GLU A 60 15.26 -0.87 2.72
CA GLU A 60 13.99 -0.48 2.10
C GLU A 60 12.91 -0.19 3.14
N ALA A 61 12.86 -0.96 4.24
CA ALA A 61 11.95 -0.68 5.34
C ALA A 61 12.18 0.72 5.93
N LYS A 62 13.44 1.12 6.17
CA LYS A 62 13.78 2.48 6.60
C LYS A 62 13.44 3.55 5.58
N ARG A 63 13.61 3.29 4.29
CA ARG A 63 13.21 4.22 3.23
C ARG A 63 11.70 4.45 3.24
N LEU A 64 10.90 3.38 3.38
CA LEU A 64 9.45 3.45 3.47
C LEU A 64 8.98 4.19 4.73
N LEU A 65 9.58 3.92 5.88
CA LEU A 65 9.32 4.67 7.12
C LEU A 65 9.60 6.17 6.91
N LYS A 66 10.75 6.51 6.29
CA LYS A 66 11.09 7.91 6.01
C LYS A 66 10.11 8.58 5.06
N PHE A 67 9.56 7.84 4.11
CA PHE A 67 8.50 8.33 3.22
C PHE A 67 7.19 8.57 4.00
N LEU A 68 6.83 7.68 4.92
CA LEU A 68 5.64 7.83 5.76
C LEU A 68 5.73 9.00 6.75
N ASP A 69 6.94 9.45 7.12
CA ASP A 69 7.15 10.64 7.98
C ASP A 69 6.48 11.91 7.42
N TYR A 70 6.30 12.01 6.10
CA TYR A 70 5.68 13.19 5.48
C TYR A 70 4.15 13.27 5.68
N PHE A 71 3.53 12.22 6.24
CA PHE A 71 2.09 12.13 6.43
C PHE A 71 1.72 12.20 7.91
N ILE A 72 0.63 12.89 8.22
CA ILE A 72 0.02 12.84 9.56
C ILE A 72 -0.88 11.61 9.61
N GLY A 73 -0.65 10.72 10.56
CA GLY A 73 -1.49 9.53 10.74
C GLY A 73 -2.89 9.91 11.21
N ILE A 74 -3.93 9.28 10.64
CA ILE A 74 -5.33 9.47 11.04
C ILE A 74 -6.00 8.12 11.32
N GLY A 75 -7.04 8.14 12.16
CA GLY A 75 -7.84 6.95 12.46
C GLY A 75 -8.77 6.54 11.32
N SER A 76 -9.39 5.35 11.44
CA SER A 76 -10.26 4.76 10.42
C SER A 76 -11.75 5.00 10.65
N GLU A 77 -12.13 5.75 11.69
CA GLU A 77 -13.51 5.95 12.13
C GLU A 77 -14.35 6.71 11.08
N GLY A 78 -13.74 7.68 10.40
CA GLY A 78 -14.39 8.51 9.38
C GLY A 78 -14.52 7.87 8.00
N ILE A 79 -14.01 6.66 7.80
CA ILE A 79 -13.98 6.02 6.48
C ILE A 79 -15.37 5.42 6.18
N PRO A 80 -15.98 5.71 5.02
CA PRO A 80 -17.25 5.08 4.64
C PRO A 80 -17.16 3.55 4.66
N GLN A 81 -18.22 2.85 5.11
CA GLN A 81 -18.22 1.39 5.18
C GLN A 81 -18.17 0.71 3.80
N ASN A 82 -18.51 1.43 2.73
CA ASN A 82 -18.39 0.97 1.35
C ASN A 82 -17.10 1.43 0.65
N SER A 83 -16.15 2.02 1.37
CA SER A 83 -14.85 2.42 0.82
C SER A 83 -13.97 1.20 0.56
N LEU A 84 -13.24 1.18 -0.56
CA LEU A 84 -12.26 0.13 -0.86
C LEU A 84 -11.16 0.03 0.21
N LEU A 85 -10.83 1.14 0.86
CA LEU A 85 -9.83 1.16 1.93
C LEU A 85 -10.21 0.27 3.13
N ARG A 86 -11.51 -0.05 3.29
CA ARG A 86 -12.02 -0.95 4.33
C ARG A 86 -11.54 -2.40 4.16
N GLU A 87 -11.02 -2.78 3.00
CA GLU A 87 -10.33 -4.08 2.80
C GLU A 87 -9.08 -4.19 3.69
N PHE A 88 -8.38 -3.07 3.91
CA PHE A 88 -7.12 -3.05 4.67
C PHE A 88 -7.32 -2.75 6.15
N VAL A 89 -8.29 -1.88 6.48
CA VAL A 89 -8.46 -1.36 7.86
C VAL A 89 -9.70 -1.95 8.56
N GLY A 90 -10.45 -2.82 7.88
CA GLY A 90 -11.67 -3.45 8.39
C GLY A 90 -12.88 -2.51 8.46
N GLY A 91 -14.07 -3.06 8.77
CA GLY A 91 -15.34 -2.31 8.86
C GLY A 91 -16.08 -2.16 7.52
N SER A 92 -15.79 -3.03 6.56
CA SER A 92 -16.48 -3.07 5.27
C SER A 92 -17.91 -3.61 5.44
N ILE A 93 -18.85 -3.09 4.66
CA ILE A 93 -20.18 -3.71 4.49
C ILE A 93 -20.15 -4.93 3.54
N PHE A 94 -19.09 -5.03 2.74
CA PHE A 94 -18.90 -6.16 1.85
C PHE A 94 -18.29 -7.33 2.62
N SER A 95 -18.89 -8.49 2.48
CA SER A 95 -18.30 -9.76 2.93
C SER A 95 -17.19 -10.13 1.95
N VAL A 96 -15.95 -9.88 2.37
CA VAL A 96 -14.72 -10.28 1.68
C VAL A 96 -14.20 -11.57 2.30
#